data_AF-A0A8C0YL44-F1
#
_entry.id   AF-A0A8C0YL44-F1
#
_cell.length_a   1.000
_cell.length_b   1.000
_cell.length_c   1.000
_cell.angle_alpha   90.00
_cell.angle_beta   90.00
_cell.angle_gamma   90.00
#
_symmetry.space_group_name_H-M   'P 1'
#
loop_
_entity.id
_entity.type
_entity.pdbx_description
1 polymer ?
#
loop_
_entity_poly.entity_id
_entity_poly.type
_entity_poly.pdbx_seq_one_letter_code
_entity_poly.pdbx_strand_id
1 'polypeptide(L)'
;MAPAADRPGYWGTPTSTLDWCEENYVVSYYIAEFWNTVSNLIMILPPIYGAIQTCKDGLEVRYVWSFLGLAAVGIGSWSFHMTLQYEMQLLDELPMIYSCCVFVYCLYECFKQECAINYLSITFLLTFSIIVSVIYLIWKEPVFHQVMYAVLVAFLVIRSVFIVTWVYPWLRALCFTSLSIFLLGFVLWNIDNIFCDSLRATRQRLPPVVGAVTQLHAWWHILTGLGSYLHILLSLQIRSTYLKHRPKVKFLCGVWPMLHIESQKAS
;
A
#
# COMPACT_ATOMS: atom_id res chain seq x y z
N MET A 1 19.38 15.88 7.60
CA MET A 1 19.31 17.32 7.92
C MET A 1 18.67 18.00 6.73
N ALA A 2 17.41 18.44 6.84
CA ALA A 2 16.72 19.13 5.73
C ALA A 2 17.34 20.52 5.52
N PRO A 3 17.80 20.90 4.30
CA PRO A 3 18.37 22.23 4.07
C PRO A 3 17.60 23.11 3.05
N ALA A 4 17.59 24.40 3.38
CA ALA A 4 17.52 25.62 2.55
C ALA A 4 16.24 26.01 1.76
N ALA A 5 15.33 25.10 1.43
CA ALA A 5 14.15 25.41 0.59
C ALA A 5 12.78 25.34 1.30
N ASP A 6 12.74 24.99 2.59
CA ASP A 6 11.48 24.85 3.32
C ASP A 6 10.83 26.21 3.52
N ARG A 7 9.65 26.36 2.91
CA ARG A 7 8.84 27.57 3.05
C ARG A 7 7.93 27.43 4.27
N PRO A 8 7.62 28.54 4.96
CA PRO A 8 6.58 28.51 5.99
C PRO A 8 5.25 28.08 5.37
N GLY A 9 4.68 27.01 5.92
CA GLY A 9 3.44 26.40 5.45
C GLY A 9 2.29 26.48 6.44
N TYR A 10 1.11 26.04 6.01
CA TYR A 10 -0.13 26.13 6.80
C TYR A 10 -0.11 25.32 8.10
N TRP A 11 0.48 24.13 8.12
CA TRP A 11 0.42 23.19 9.25
C TRP A 11 1.49 23.44 10.33
N GLY A 12 2.28 24.50 10.21
CA GLY A 12 3.35 24.83 11.14
C GLY A 12 4.62 24.00 10.91
N THR A 13 5.49 23.97 11.92
CA THR A 13 6.78 23.27 11.85
C THR A 13 6.57 21.75 11.83
N PRO A 14 7.28 21.00 10.96
CA PRO A 14 7.28 19.55 10.98
C PRO A 14 7.65 18.97 12.36
N THR A 15 6.90 17.97 12.81
CA THR A 15 7.15 17.24 14.08
C THR A 15 7.43 15.76 13.87
N SER A 16 7.28 15.27 12.63
CA SER A 16 7.59 13.90 12.24
C SER A 16 9.06 13.55 12.48
N THR A 17 9.34 12.25 12.63
CA THR A 17 10.73 11.76 12.78
C THR A 17 11.50 11.74 11.46
N LEU A 18 10.78 11.88 10.34
CA LEU A 18 11.30 11.87 8.99
C LEU A 18 10.60 12.91 8.09
N ASP A 19 11.34 13.41 7.12
CA ASP A 19 10.98 14.41 6.12
C ASP A 19 11.66 13.96 4.81
N TRP A 20 10.91 13.87 3.72
CA TRP A 20 11.38 13.19 2.50
C TRP A 20 12.09 14.14 1.55
N CYS A 21 12.50 13.64 0.39
CA CYS A 21 13.28 14.43 -0.55
C CYS A 21 12.47 15.50 -1.30
N GLU A 22 11.15 15.47 -1.28
CA GLU A 22 10.36 16.55 -1.87
C GLU A 22 10.52 17.84 -1.04
N GLU A 23 10.58 19.00 -1.70
CA GLU A 23 10.74 20.28 -1.01
C GLU A 23 9.41 20.80 -0.44
N ASN A 24 9.43 21.21 0.84
CA ASN A 24 8.21 21.54 1.58
C ASN A 24 7.55 22.85 1.13
N TYR A 25 6.25 22.77 0.87
CA TYR A 25 5.35 23.86 0.49
C TYR A 25 5.77 24.60 -0.80
N VAL A 26 6.51 23.95 -1.69
CA VAL A 26 6.99 24.56 -2.94
C VAL A 26 5.85 24.77 -3.94
N VAL A 27 4.90 23.83 -4.03
CA VAL A 27 3.77 23.88 -4.96
C VAL A 27 2.54 24.53 -4.34
N SER A 28 2.28 24.31 -3.05
CA SER A 28 1.09 24.79 -2.33
C SER A 28 1.44 25.22 -0.91
N TYR A 29 0.78 26.27 -0.41
CA TYR A 29 0.88 26.69 0.99
C TYR A 29 0.20 25.71 1.96
N TYR A 30 -0.76 24.91 1.47
CA TYR A 30 -1.58 24.02 2.29
C TYR A 30 -1.08 22.57 2.36
N ILE A 31 -0.19 22.18 1.44
CA ILE A 31 0.29 20.81 1.30
C ILE A 31 1.82 20.86 1.28
N ALA A 32 2.47 20.24 2.27
CA ALA A 32 3.92 20.25 2.42
C ALA A 32 4.61 19.57 1.24
N GLU A 33 4.43 18.26 1.06
CA GLU A 33 5.01 17.52 -0.06
C GLU A 33 3.93 17.21 -1.08
N PHE A 34 3.74 18.10 -2.07
CA PHE A 34 2.59 18.07 -2.96
C PHE A 34 2.46 16.79 -3.78
N TRP A 35 3.54 16.35 -4.43
CA TRP A 35 3.53 15.18 -5.29
C TRP A 35 3.44 13.88 -4.49
N ASN A 36 4.17 13.80 -3.37
CA ASN A 36 4.05 12.71 -2.41
C ASN A 36 2.62 12.62 -1.86
N THR A 37 1.95 13.75 -1.61
CA THR A 37 0.56 13.77 -1.16
C THR A 37 -0.42 13.27 -2.21
N VAL A 38 -0.45 13.89 -3.41
CA VAL A 38 -1.49 13.58 -4.41
C VAL A 38 -1.32 12.22 -5.07
N SER A 39 -0.09 11.68 -5.10
CA SER A 39 0.18 10.33 -5.60
C SER A 39 -0.55 9.24 -4.83
N ASN A 40 -0.94 9.50 -3.57
CA ASN A 40 -1.72 8.58 -2.74
C ASN A 40 -3.15 8.31 -3.22
N LEU A 41 -3.69 9.12 -4.15
CA LEU A 41 -5.03 8.91 -4.72
C LEU A 41 -5.24 7.48 -5.28
N ILE A 42 -4.17 6.88 -5.82
CA ILE A 42 -4.18 5.51 -6.35
C ILE A 42 -4.33 4.43 -5.26
N MET A 43 -3.93 4.74 -4.03
CA MET A 43 -4.14 3.88 -2.86
C MET A 43 -5.50 4.14 -2.20
N ILE A 44 -6.22 5.20 -2.57
CA ILE A 44 -7.50 5.56 -1.96
C ILE A 44 -8.67 5.16 -2.86
N LEU A 45 -8.77 5.75 -4.05
CA LEU A 45 -9.98 5.65 -4.88
C LEU A 45 -10.20 4.22 -5.41
N PRO A 46 -9.21 3.56 -6.03
CA PRO A 46 -9.42 2.22 -6.56
C PRO A 46 -9.67 1.16 -5.47
N PRO A 47 -8.97 1.17 -4.31
CA PRO A 47 -9.30 0.27 -3.22
C PRO A 47 -10.69 0.50 -2.62
N ILE A 48 -11.14 1.75 -2.42
CA ILE A 48 -12.51 2.03 -1.97
C ILE A 48 -13.53 1.43 -2.94
N TYR A 49 -13.35 1.64 -4.25
CA TYR A 49 -14.22 1.03 -5.24
C TYR A 49 -14.15 -0.51 -5.17
N GLY A 50 -12.96 -1.09 -5.04
CA GLY A 50 -12.74 -2.52 -4.87
C GLY A 50 -13.50 -3.11 -3.67
N ALA A 51 -13.49 -2.41 -2.53
CA ALA A 51 -14.26 -2.77 -1.34
C ALA A 51 -15.77 -2.77 -1.61
N ILE A 52 -16.29 -1.72 -2.25
CA ILE A 52 -17.70 -1.61 -2.62
C ILE A 52 -18.12 -2.75 -3.56
N GLN A 53 -17.31 -3.04 -4.58
CA GLN A 53 -17.60 -4.13 -5.52
C GLN A 53 -17.57 -5.50 -4.82
N THR A 54 -16.58 -5.72 -3.95
CA THR A 54 -16.45 -6.96 -3.16
C THR A 54 -17.68 -7.19 -2.29
N CYS A 55 -18.21 -6.14 -1.64
CA CYS A 55 -19.46 -6.20 -0.90
C CYS A 55 -20.67 -6.50 -1.81
N LYS A 56 -20.78 -5.82 -2.95
CA LYS A 56 -21.89 -6.00 -3.90
C LYS A 56 -21.95 -7.41 -4.50
N ASP A 57 -20.78 -8.00 -4.73
CA ASP A 57 -20.65 -9.36 -5.26
C ASP A 57 -20.84 -10.44 -4.17
N GLY A 58 -21.10 -10.05 -2.91
CA GLY A 58 -21.36 -10.97 -1.81
C GLY A 58 -20.12 -11.76 -1.37
N LEU A 59 -18.92 -11.22 -1.58
CA LEU A 59 -17.66 -11.90 -1.28
C LEU A 59 -17.28 -11.76 0.20
N GLU A 60 -16.38 -12.63 0.64
CA GLU A 60 -15.98 -12.71 2.05
C GLU A 60 -15.46 -11.37 2.58
N VAL A 61 -15.98 -10.95 3.74
CA VAL A 61 -15.71 -9.63 4.35
C VAL A 61 -14.21 -9.34 4.58
N ARG A 62 -13.38 -10.36 4.74
CA ARG A 62 -11.92 -10.22 4.88
C ARG A 62 -11.26 -9.55 3.66
N TYR A 63 -11.83 -9.70 2.47
CA TYR A 63 -11.35 -9.02 1.27
C TYR A 63 -11.84 -7.58 1.18
N VAL A 64 -13.02 -7.28 1.75
CA VAL A 64 -13.47 -5.90 1.95
C VAL A 64 -12.49 -5.18 2.87
N TRP A 65 -12.12 -5.80 3.99
CA TRP A 65 -11.11 -5.26 4.91
C TRP A 65 -9.73 -5.13 4.28
N SER A 66 -9.36 -6.02 3.36
CA SER A 66 -8.09 -5.89 2.62
C SER A 66 -8.07 -4.60 1.79
N PHE A 67 -9.13 -4.35 1.02
CA PHE A 67 -9.24 -3.12 0.23
C PHE A 67 -9.34 -1.85 1.09
N LEU A 68 -10.13 -1.89 2.16
CA LEU A 68 -10.22 -0.76 3.10
C LEU A 68 -8.91 -0.53 3.86
N GLY A 69 -8.14 -1.58 4.14
CA GLY A 69 -6.81 -1.48 4.74
C GLY A 69 -5.83 -0.73 3.83
N LEU A 70 -5.84 -1.03 2.53
CA LEU A 70 -5.04 -0.28 1.55
C LEU A 70 -5.50 1.19 1.42
N ALA A 71 -6.82 1.43 1.44
CA ALA A 71 -7.37 2.79 1.47
C ALA A 71 -6.96 3.57 2.72
N ALA A 72 -6.92 2.91 3.89
CA ALA A 72 -6.48 3.51 5.14
C ALA A 72 -4.99 3.92 5.09
N VAL A 73 -4.13 3.07 4.50
CA VAL A 73 -2.73 3.43 4.22
C VAL A 73 -2.65 4.67 3.33
N GLY A 74 -3.40 4.70 2.23
CA GLY A 74 -3.41 5.87 1.32
C GLY A 74 -3.90 7.17 1.98
N ILE A 75 -4.93 7.10 2.83
CA ILE A 75 -5.45 8.27 3.59
C ILE A 75 -4.42 8.73 4.63
N GLY A 76 -3.79 7.78 5.32
CA GLY A 76 -2.72 8.04 6.27
C GLY A 76 -1.54 8.74 5.62
N SER A 77 -1.01 8.15 4.54
CA SER A 77 0.09 8.72 3.75
C SER A 77 -0.25 10.10 3.21
N TRP A 78 -1.46 10.30 2.64
CA TRP A 78 -1.89 11.64 2.22
C TRP A 78 -1.82 12.63 3.38
N SER A 79 -2.38 12.26 4.53
CA SER A 79 -2.42 13.13 5.70
C SER A 79 -1.00 13.44 6.20
N PHE A 80 -0.11 12.46 6.21
CA PHE A 80 1.27 12.62 6.61
C PHE A 80 2.04 13.57 5.69
N HIS A 81 2.07 13.32 4.38
CA HIS A 81 2.80 14.16 3.43
C HIS A 81 2.21 15.57 3.29
N MET A 82 0.94 15.74 3.62
CA MET A 82 0.31 17.05 3.63
C MET A 82 0.78 17.90 4.83
N THR A 83 0.99 17.29 6.00
CA THR A 83 1.19 18.04 7.27
C THR A 83 2.57 17.89 7.90
N LEU A 84 3.29 16.80 7.62
CA LEU A 84 4.55 16.38 8.27
C LEU A 84 4.48 16.40 9.80
N GLN A 85 3.33 15.98 10.34
CA GLN A 85 3.10 15.89 11.78
C GLN A 85 3.25 14.45 12.26
N TYR A 86 3.81 14.25 13.45
CA TYR A 86 4.07 12.93 14.00
C TYR A 86 2.80 12.08 14.13
N GLU A 87 1.67 12.68 14.50
CA GLU A 87 0.39 11.99 14.61
C GLU A 87 -0.09 11.44 13.26
N MET A 88 0.16 12.19 12.18
CA MET A 88 -0.19 11.76 10.82
C MET A 88 0.80 10.75 10.28
N GLN A 89 2.08 10.84 10.67
CA GLN A 89 3.07 9.80 10.38
C GLN A 89 2.63 8.44 10.97
N LEU A 90 2.12 8.42 12.20
CA LEU A 90 1.55 7.20 12.79
C LEU A 90 0.34 6.68 12.00
N LEU A 91 -0.48 7.59 11.46
CA LEU A 91 -1.63 7.25 10.63
C LEU A 91 -1.23 6.70 9.26
N ASP A 92 -0.02 6.99 8.77
CA ASP A 92 0.55 6.39 7.56
C ASP A 92 1.16 5.00 7.86
N GLU A 93 2.13 4.97 8.78
CA GLU A 93 2.99 3.80 8.99
C GLU A 93 2.27 2.65 9.70
N LEU A 94 1.43 2.91 10.72
CA LEU A 94 0.79 1.84 11.48
C LEU A 94 -0.25 1.06 10.64
N PRO A 95 -1.12 1.70 9.83
CA PRO A 95 -1.99 0.97 8.91
C PRO A 95 -1.26 0.07 7.91
N MET A 96 0.00 0.35 7.56
CA MET A 96 0.78 -0.57 6.71
C MET A 96 0.97 -1.93 7.38
N ILE A 97 1.25 -1.95 8.68
CA ILE A 97 1.36 -3.19 9.46
C ILE A 97 0.00 -3.89 9.55
N TYR A 98 -1.05 -3.15 9.91
CA TYR A 98 -2.39 -3.72 10.12
C TYR A 98 -2.99 -4.31 8.84
N SER A 99 -2.90 -3.57 7.73
CA SER A 99 -3.37 -4.03 6.41
C SER A 99 -2.58 -5.24 5.94
N CYS A 100 -1.26 -5.25 6.13
CA CYS A 100 -0.42 -6.38 5.75
C CYS A 100 -0.73 -7.63 6.59
N CYS A 101 -1.04 -7.48 7.88
CA CYS A 101 -1.59 -8.57 8.69
C CYS A 101 -2.90 -9.14 8.10
N VAL A 102 -3.82 -8.29 7.65
CA VAL A 102 -5.06 -8.73 6.97
C VAL A 102 -4.74 -9.46 5.66
N PHE A 103 -3.78 -8.98 4.87
CA PHE A 103 -3.35 -9.66 3.64
C PHE A 103 -2.77 -11.04 3.93
N VAL A 104 -1.92 -11.16 4.96
CA VAL A 104 -1.34 -12.43 5.41
C VAL A 104 -2.45 -13.39 5.81
N TYR A 105 -3.42 -12.92 6.61
CA TYR A 105 -4.57 -13.73 7.00
C TYR A 105 -5.34 -14.25 5.77
N CYS A 106 -5.72 -13.37 4.84
CA CYS A 106 -6.47 -13.75 3.64
C CYS A 106 -5.72 -14.79 2.79
N LEU A 107 -4.41 -14.62 2.62
CA LEU A 107 -3.61 -15.49 1.76
C LEU A 107 -3.31 -16.85 2.41
N TYR A 108 -3.13 -16.92 3.73
CA TYR A 108 -2.91 -18.20 4.43
C TYR A 108 -4.21 -18.99 4.59
N GLU A 109 -5.35 -18.30 4.70
CA GLU A 109 -6.67 -18.89 4.87
C GLU A 109 -7.45 -19.05 3.54
N CYS A 110 -6.79 -18.88 2.39
CA CYS A 110 -7.45 -18.92 1.07
C CYS A 110 -7.94 -20.32 0.66
N PHE A 111 -7.36 -21.40 1.22
CA PHE A 111 -7.72 -22.80 0.94
C PHE A 111 -8.51 -23.46 2.08
N LYS A 112 -9.08 -22.68 3.00
CA LYS A 112 -9.91 -23.20 4.10
C LYS A 112 -11.37 -23.26 3.70
N GLN A 113 -12.18 -24.05 4.41
CA GLN A 113 -13.62 -24.12 4.13
C GLN A 113 -14.27 -22.74 4.21
N GLU A 114 -15.31 -22.51 3.42
CA GLU A 114 -16.13 -21.29 3.51
C GLU A 114 -16.70 -21.13 4.92
N CYS A 115 -16.80 -19.89 5.40
CA CYS A 115 -17.22 -19.53 6.76
C CYS A 115 -16.33 -20.04 7.92
N ALA A 116 -15.25 -20.76 7.66
CA ALA A 116 -14.30 -21.15 8.70
C ALA A 116 -13.45 -19.94 9.14
N ILE A 117 -13.44 -19.65 10.44
CA ILE A 117 -12.65 -18.57 11.03
C ILE A 117 -11.53 -19.16 11.88
N ASN A 118 -10.29 -18.93 11.46
CA ASN A 118 -9.12 -19.32 12.24
C ASN A 118 -8.74 -18.24 13.28
N TYR A 119 -9.35 -18.35 14.47
CA TYR A 119 -9.10 -17.44 15.59
C TYR A 119 -7.64 -17.45 16.06
N LEU A 120 -6.92 -18.57 15.93
CA LEU A 120 -5.51 -18.65 16.32
C LEU A 120 -4.66 -17.70 15.45
N SER A 121 -4.85 -17.74 14.14
CA SER A 121 -4.14 -16.83 13.21
C SER A 121 -4.52 -15.37 13.44
N ILE A 122 -5.79 -15.07 13.73
CA ILE A 122 -6.25 -13.71 14.05
C ILE A 122 -5.55 -13.22 15.33
N THR A 123 -5.58 -14.00 16.41
CA THR A 123 -4.95 -13.64 17.68
C THR A 123 -3.46 -13.44 17.53
N PHE A 124 -2.78 -14.30 16.77
CA PHE A 124 -1.34 -14.17 16.52
C PHE A 124 -1.00 -12.86 15.78
N LEU A 125 -1.70 -12.58 14.67
CA LEU A 125 -1.46 -11.37 13.87
C LEU A 125 -1.84 -10.09 14.62
N LEU A 126 -2.93 -10.12 15.40
CA LEU A 126 -3.33 -9.02 16.24
C LEU A 126 -2.28 -8.74 17.33
N THR A 127 -1.81 -9.78 18.02
CA THR A 127 -0.77 -9.66 19.05
C THR A 127 0.52 -9.11 18.44
N PHE A 128 0.94 -9.62 17.28
CA PHE A 128 2.09 -9.09 16.54
C PHE A 128 1.92 -7.59 16.25
N SER A 129 0.78 -7.19 15.69
CA SER A 129 0.54 -5.79 15.34
C SER A 129 0.55 -4.86 16.57
N ILE A 130 -0.03 -5.29 17.68
CA ILE A 130 -0.04 -4.52 18.94
C ILE A 130 1.39 -4.36 19.48
N ILE A 131 2.18 -5.43 19.50
CA ILE A 131 3.57 -5.39 19.96
C ILE A 131 4.39 -4.42 19.10
N VAL A 132 4.28 -4.51 17.78
CA VAL A 132 4.97 -3.59 16.85
C VAL A 132 4.56 -2.15 17.13
N SER A 133 3.27 -1.86 17.25
CA SER A 133 2.78 -0.49 17.51
C SER A 133 3.26 0.06 18.85
N VAL A 134 3.21 -0.74 19.93
CA VAL A 134 3.67 -0.31 21.26
C VAL A 134 5.17 -0.01 21.24
N ILE A 135 5.99 -0.90 20.67
CA ILE A 135 7.44 -0.67 20.55
C ILE A 135 7.71 0.57 19.70
N TYR A 136 6.98 0.74 18.59
CA TYR A 136 7.18 1.86 17.69
C TYR A 136 6.83 3.21 18.34
N LEU A 137 5.76 3.27 19.14
CA LEU A 137 5.36 4.48 19.87
C LEU A 137 6.36 4.89 20.95
N ILE A 138 7.04 3.91 21.57
CA ILE A 138 8.04 4.15 22.62
C ILE A 138 9.39 4.54 22.00
N TRP A 139 9.85 3.77 21.00
CA TRP A 139 11.20 3.92 20.44
C TRP A 139 11.27 4.98 19.34
N LYS A 140 10.19 5.18 18.58
CA LYS A 140 10.10 6.16 17.48
C LYS A 140 11.18 6.02 16.40
N GLU A 141 11.70 4.81 16.24
CA GLU A 141 12.75 4.49 15.27
C GLU A 141 12.14 3.97 13.95
N PRO A 142 12.12 4.73 12.85
CA PRO A 142 11.45 4.33 11.61
C PRO A 142 12.05 3.07 10.97
N VAL A 143 13.35 2.80 11.20
CA VAL A 143 13.99 1.57 10.70
C VAL A 143 13.36 0.33 11.34
N PHE A 144 12.95 0.40 12.62
CA PHE A 144 12.25 -0.71 13.26
C PHE A 144 10.93 -1.05 12.55
N HIS A 145 10.14 -0.02 12.22
CA HIS A 145 8.90 -0.20 11.45
C HIS A 145 9.18 -0.84 10.09
N GLN A 146 10.15 -0.32 9.35
CA GLN A 146 10.52 -0.82 8.01
C GLN A 146 10.87 -2.30 8.04
N VAL A 147 11.66 -2.73 9.03
CA VAL A 147 12.04 -4.14 9.19
C VAL A 147 10.82 -5.02 9.51
N MET A 148 9.95 -4.59 10.43
CA MET A 148 8.75 -5.34 10.79
C MET A 148 7.77 -5.46 9.61
N TYR A 149 7.61 -4.39 8.84
CA TYR A 149 6.83 -4.41 7.61
C TYR A 149 7.43 -5.34 6.55
N ALA A 150 8.76 -5.29 6.34
CA ALA A 150 9.46 -6.15 5.41
C ALA A 150 9.32 -7.64 5.75
N VAL A 151 9.31 -7.99 7.04
CA VAL A 151 9.05 -9.37 7.50
C VAL A 151 7.65 -9.83 7.07
N LEU A 152 6.61 -9.04 7.29
CA LEU A 152 5.24 -9.38 6.85
C LEU A 152 5.16 -9.53 5.32
N VAL A 153 5.78 -8.61 4.58
CA VAL A 153 5.84 -8.67 3.10
C VAL A 153 6.58 -9.93 2.64
N ALA A 154 7.66 -10.34 3.30
CA ALA A 154 8.38 -11.56 2.97
C ALA A 154 7.47 -12.81 3.12
N PHE A 155 6.67 -12.90 4.19
CA PHE A 155 5.69 -13.98 4.35
C PHE A 155 4.64 -13.98 3.22
N LEU A 156 4.15 -12.80 2.82
CA LEU A 156 3.24 -12.67 1.69
C LEU A 156 3.88 -13.15 0.38
N VAL A 157 5.10 -12.71 0.08
CA VAL A 157 5.81 -13.05 -1.16
C VAL A 157 6.09 -14.55 -1.22
N ILE A 158 6.65 -15.13 -0.15
CA ILE A 158 6.95 -16.56 -0.08
C ILE A 158 5.67 -17.38 -0.32
N ARG A 159 4.57 -17.01 0.35
CA ARG A 159 3.30 -17.71 0.20
C ARG A 159 2.69 -17.55 -1.19
N SER A 160 2.71 -16.34 -1.76
CA SER A 160 2.23 -16.07 -3.11
C SER A 160 3.01 -16.87 -4.16
N VAL A 161 4.34 -16.83 -4.09
CA VAL A 161 5.24 -17.57 -5.00
C VAL A 161 4.99 -19.07 -4.89
N PHE A 162 4.84 -19.61 -3.67
CA PHE A 162 4.49 -21.03 -3.48
C PHE A 162 3.19 -21.38 -4.21
N ILE A 163 2.13 -20.60 -4.01
CA ILE A 163 0.81 -20.86 -4.61
C ILE A 163 0.89 -20.83 -6.14
N VAL A 164 1.52 -19.81 -6.73
CA VAL A 164 1.59 -19.71 -8.20
C VAL A 164 2.64 -20.63 -8.82
N THR A 165 3.55 -21.19 -8.03
CA THR A 165 4.51 -22.18 -8.55
C THR A 165 3.89 -23.56 -8.58
N TRP A 166 3.21 -23.96 -7.49
CA TRP A 166 2.81 -25.35 -7.24
C TRP A 166 1.31 -25.63 -7.29
N VAL A 167 0.46 -24.62 -7.08
CA VAL A 167 -0.99 -24.81 -6.96
C VAL A 167 -1.73 -24.25 -8.17
N TYR A 168 -1.56 -22.95 -8.47
CA TYR A 168 -2.24 -22.25 -9.56
C TYR A 168 -1.25 -21.54 -10.53
N PRO A 169 -0.53 -22.30 -11.39
CA PRO A 169 0.47 -21.75 -12.31
C PRO A 169 -0.02 -20.68 -13.29
N TRP A 170 -1.30 -20.68 -13.65
CA TRP A 170 -1.87 -19.67 -14.53
C TRP A 170 -1.93 -18.27 -13.90
N LEU A 171 -1.80 -18.15 -12.56
CA LEU A 171 -1.76 -16.87 -11.86
C LEU A 171 -0.35 -16.26 -11.75
N ARG A 172 0.68 -16.92 -12.32
CA ARG A 172 2.07 -16.45 -12.28
C ARG A 172 2.23 -15.03 -12.82
N ALA A 173 1.60 -14.72 -13.96
CA ALA A 173 1.71 -13.40 -14.57
C ALA A 173 1.23 -12.29 -13.63
N LEU A 174 0.06 -12.46 -13.00
CA LEU A 174 -0.47 -11.49 -12.04
C LEU A 174 0.43 -11.35 -10.79
N CYS A 175 0.90 -12.48 -10.24
CA CYS A 175 1.77 -12.49 -9.08
C CYS A 175 3.11 -11.79 -9.33
N PHE A 176 3.79 -12.14 -10.43
CA PHE A 176 5.09 -11.53 -10.76
C PHE A 176 4.92 -10.08 -11.22
N THR A 177 3.82 -9.70 -11.86
CA THR A 177 3.53 -8.30 -12.16
C THR A 177 3.37 -7.48 -10.88
N SER A 178 2.55 -7.95 -9.93
CA SER A 178 2.40 -7.33 -8.61
C SER A 178 3.74 -7.17 -7.89
N LEU A 179 4.54 -8.26 -7.84
CA LEU A 179 5.85 -8.25 -7.17
C LEU A 179 6.86 -7.32 -7.85
N SER A 180 6.98 -7.37 -9.18
CA SER A 180 7.94 -6.54 -9.92
C SER A 180 7.63 -5.05 -9.82
N ILE A 181 6.35 -4.67 -9.89
CA ILE A 181 5.93 -3.27 -9.73
C ILE A 181 6.23 -2.80 -8.30
N PHE A 182 5.92 -3.61 -7.28
CA PHE A 182 6.21 -3.28 -5.89
C PHE A 182 7.72 -3.10 -5.65
N LEU A 183 8.54 -4.03 -6.15
CA LEU A 183 10.02 -3.95 -6.05
C LEU A 183 10.60 -2.75 -6.81
N LEU A 184 10.05 -2.42 -7.98
CA LEU A 184 10.46 -1.22 -8.71
C LEU A 184 10.18 0.03 -7.88
N GLY A 185 9.01 0.10 -7.25
CA GLY A 185 8.71 1.14 -6.27
C GLY A 185 9.80 1.21 -5.21
N PHE A 186 10.13 0.07 -4.58
CA PHE A 186 11.12 0.02 -3.50
C PHE A 186 12.50 0.52 -3.93
N VAL A 187 12.91 0.21 -5.16
CA VAL A 187 14.13 0.73 -5.76
C VAL A 187 14.07 2.26 -5.89
N LEU A 188 12.97 2.80 -6.42
CA LEU A 188 12.79 4.25 -6.56
C LEU A 188 12.79 4.97 -5.20
N TRP A 189 12.15 4.39 -4.18
CA TRP A 189 12.20 4.89 -2.81
C TRP A 189 13.63 4.99 -2.28
N ASN A 190 14.46 3.95 -2.47
CA ASN A 190 15.86 3.99 -2.06
C ASN A 190 16.67 5.03 -2.83
N ILE A 191 16.43 5.20 -4.14
CA ILE A 191 17.11 6.22 -4.94
C ILE A 191 16.76 7.62 -4.42
N ASP A 192 15.48 7.88 -4.09
CA ASP A 192 15.03 9.15 -3.52
C ASP A 192 15.76 9.49 -2.22
N ASN A 193 15.91 8.50 -1.33
CA ASN A 193 16.60 8.66 -0.05
C ASN A 193 18.12 8.85 -0.19
N ILE A 194 18.78 8.02 -1.01
CA ILE A 194 20.25 7.99 -1.11
C ILE A 194 20.77 9.17 -1.95
N PHE A 195 20.09 9.52 -3.04
CA PHE A 195 20.56 10.52 -4.00
C PHE A 195 19.81 11.85 -3.87
N CYS A 196 19.20 12.13 -2.71
CA CYS A 196 18.31 13.27 -2.53
C CYS A 196 18.95 14.62 -2.92
N ASP A 197 20.17 14.90 -2.46
CA ASP A 197 20.87 16.15 -2.77
C ASP A 197 21.08 16.33 -4.29
N SER A 198 21.39 15.24 -4.98
CA SER A 198 21.58 15.24 -6.44
C SER A 198 20.25 15.42 -7.19
N LEU A 199 19.17 14.80 -6.69
CA LEU A 199 17.83 14.97 -7.23
C LEU A 199 17.37 16.42 -7.06
N ARG A 200 17.43 16.98 -5.85
CA ARG A 200 17.08 18.39 -5.57
C ARG A 200 17.91 19.36 -6.42
N ALA A 201 19.22 19.18 -6.50
CA ALA A 201 20.09 20.01 -7.36
C ALA A 201 19.69 19.96 -8.84
N THR A 202 19.21 18.81 -9.31
CA THR A 202 18.71 18.63 -10.68
C THR A 202 17.37 19.34 -10.88
N ARG A 203 16.44 19.22 -9.91
CA ARG A 203 15.12 19.88 -9.93
C ARG A 203 15.22 21.40 -9.97
N GLN A 204 16.23 21.99 -9.33
CA GLN A 204 16.48 23.44 -9.35
C GLN A 204 16.95 23.98 -10.72
N ARG A 205 17.55 23.13 -11.55
CA ARG A 205 18.16 23.53 -12.83
C ARG A 205 17.30 23.21 -14.05
N LEU A 206 16.37 22.27 -13.92
CA LEU A 206 15.57 21.76 -15.03
C LEU A 206 14.11 22.25 -14.96
N PRO A 207 13.35 22.14 -16.06
CA PRO A 207 11.97 22.61 -16.11
C PRO A 207 11.07 21.98 -15.02
N PRO A 208 9.99 22.66 -14.59
CA PRO A 208 9.09 22.17 -13.53
C PRO A 208 8.54 20.76 -13.75
N VAL A 209 8.34 20.36 -15.02
CA VAL A 209 7.92 19.00 -15.38
C VAL A 209 8.94 17.95 -14.94
N VAL A 210 10.24 18.25 -15.10
CA VAL A 210 11.32 17.38 -14.60
C VAL A 210 11.30 17.34 -13.07
N GLY A 211 11.01 18.48 -12.44
CA GLY A 211 10.74 18.58 -11.00
C GLY A 211 9.69 17.58 -10.53
N ALA A 212 8.54 17.52 -11.20
CA ALA A 212 7.45 16.62 -10.85
C ALA A 212 7.79 15.14 -11.08
N VAL A 213 8.37 14.77 -12.23
CA VAL A 213 8.64 13.36 -12.55
C VAL A 213 9.82 12.77 -11.77
N THR A 214 10.70 13.60 -11.21
CA THR A 214 11.83 13.14 -10.39
C THR A 214 11.49 13.02 -8.90
N GLN A 215 10.22 13.20 -8.51
CA GLN A 215 9.74 12.87 -7.16
C GLN A 215 9.60 11.35 -7.04
N LEU A 216 10.71 10.67 -6.76
CA LEU A 216 10.76 9.20 -6.82
C LEU A 216 10.01 8.55 -5.66
N HIS A 217 9.85 9.26 -4.54
CA HIS A 217 8.97 8.86 -3.45
C HIS A 217 7.48 8.86 -3.85
N ALA A 218 7.04 9.83 -4.66
CA ALA A 218 5.69 9.83 -5.22
C ALA A 218 5.45 8.63 -6.17
N TRP A 219 6.48 8.24 -6.95
CA TRP A 219 6.41 7.01 -7.75
C TRP A 219 6.36 5.75 -6.89
N TRP A 220 7.01 5.75 -5.72
CA TRP A 220 6.88 4.67 -4.74
C TRP A 220 5.41 4.46 -4.33
N HIS A 221 4.66 5.51 -4.01
CA HIS A 221 3.23 5.41 -3.69
C HIS A 221 2.41 4.81 -4.83
N ILE A 222 2.67 5.26 -6.07
CA ILE A 222 1.97 4.77 -7.26
C ILE A 222 2.23 3.28 -7.48
N LEU A 223 3.51 2.88 -7.45
CA LEU A 223 3.93 1.53 -7.77
C LEU A 223 3.58 0.55 -6.65
N THR A 224 3.81 0.90 -5.39
CA THR A 224 3.43 0.02 -4.27
C THR A 224 1.93 -0.05 -4.09
N GLY A 225 1.20 1.06 -4.26
CA GLY A 225 -0.25 1.09 -4.25
C GLY A 225 -0.85 0.16 -5.31
N LEU A 226 -0.36 0.25 -6.56
CA LEU A 226 -0.75 -0.67 -7.62
C LEU A 226 -0.32 -2.12 -7.32
N GLY A 227 0.91 -2.34 -6.86
CA GLY A 227 1.44 -3.65 -6.51
C GLY A 227 0.60 -4.35 -5.44
N SER A 228 0.28 -3.65 -4.35
CA SER A 228 -0.59 -4.10 -3.27
C SER A 228 -2.03 -4.34 -3.75
N TYR A 229 -2.58 -3.46 -4.58
CA TYR A 229 -3.91 -3.66 -5.17
C TYR A 229 -3.96 -4.95 -6.00
N LEU A 230 -2.96 -5.18 -6.87
CA LEU A 230 -2.84 -6.39 -7.67
C LEU A 230 -2.64 -7.65 -6.80
N HIS A 231 -1.97 -7.52 -5.65
CA HIS A 231 -1.83 -8.61 -4.68
C HIS A 231 -3.17 -8.98 -4.04
N ILE A 232 -3.99 -7.98 -3.68
CA ILE A 232 -5.36 -8.22 -3.17
C ILE A 232 -6.18 -8.95 -4.25
N LEU A 233 -6.10 -8.54 -5.52
CA LEU A 233 -6.74 -9.24 -6.63
C LEU A 233 -6.22 -10.67 -6.80
N LEU A 234 -4.91 -10.90 -6.70
CA LEU A 234 -4.33 -12.23 -6.73
C LEU A 234 -4.93 -13.11 -5.62
N SER A 235 -4.95 -12.62 -4.38
CA SER A 235 -5.49 -13.33 -3.23
C SER A 235 -6.98 -13.65 -3.40
N LEU A 236 -7.76 -12.68 -3.88
CA LEU A 236 -9.19 -12.85 -4.15
C LEU A 236 -9.44 -13.84 -5.30
N GLN A 237 -8.61 -13.83 -6.34
CA GLN A 237 -8.68 -14.77 -7.46
C GLN A 237 -8.36 -16.20 -7.00
N ILE A 238 -7.32 -16.38 -6.18
CA ILE A 238 -6.96 -17.68 -5.58
C ILE A 238 -8.17 -18.23 -4.80
N ARG A 239 -8.76 -17.39 -3.92
CA ARG A 239 -9.92 -17.79 -3.12
C ARG A 239 -11.14 -18.12 -3.96
N SER A 240 -11.46 -17.27 -4.93
CA SER A 240 -12.59 -17.48 -5.84
C SER A 240 -12.44 -18.78 -6.62
N THR A 241 -11.23 -19.10 -7.06
CA THR A 241 -10.93 -20.35 -7.76
C THR A 241 -11.10 -21.57 -6.85
N TYR A 242 -10.63 -21.48 -5.60
CA TYR A 242 -10.83 -22.55 -4.61
C TYR A 242 -12.31 -22.82 -4.31
N LEU A 243 -13.12 -21.75 -4.18
CA LEU A 243 -14.57 -21.84 -4.00
C LEU A 243 -15.34 -22.18 -5.30
N LYS A 244 -14.63 -22.44 -6.41
CA LYS A 244 -15.21 -22.75 -7.73
C LYS A 244 -16.11 -21.65 -8.29
N HIS A 245 -15.93 -20.42 -7.83
CA HIS A 245 -16.52 -19.25 -8.48
C HIS A 245 -15.83 -19.00 -9.83
N ARG A 246 -16.54 -18.36 -10.76
CA ARG A 246 -16.01 -17.96 -12.07
C ARG A 246 -15.82 -16.44 -12.12
N PRO A 247 -14.74 -15.91 -11.56
CA PRO A 247 -14.49 -14.47 -11.60
C PRO A 247 -14.12 -14.04 -13.01
N LYS A 248 -14.65 -12.88 -13.44
CA LYS A 248 -14.29 -12.18 -14.67
C LYS A 248 -13.54 -10.91 -14.32
N VAL A 249 -12.45 -10.65 -15.04
CA VAL A 249 -11.76 -9.37 -14.94
C VAL A 249 -12.55 -8.32 -15.71
N LYS A 250 -12.97 -7.26 -15.03
CA LYS A 250 -13.57 -6.06 -15.63
C LYS A 250 -12.60 -4.89 -15.44
N PHE A 251 -12.58 -3.95 -16.38
CA PHE A 251 -11.76 -2.75 -16.29
C PHE A 251 -12.64 -1.54 -16.00
N LEU A 252 -12.44 -0.89 -14.85
CA LEU A 252 -13.08 0.39 -14.54
C LEU A 252 -12.45 1.48 -15.42
N CYS A 253 -13.31 2.21 -16.13
CA CYS A 253 -12.92 3.23 -17.12
C CYS A 253 -11.91 2.71 -18.17
N GLY A 254 -11.86 1.39 -18.42
CA GLY A 254 -10.92 0.77 -19.37
C GLY A 254 -9.47 0.65 -18.87
N VAL A 255 -9.17 1.09 -17.64
CA VAL A 255 -7.78 1.18 -17.13
C VAL A 255 -7.57 0.33 -15.88
N TRP A 256 -8.49 0.37 -14.91
CA TRP A 256 -8.24 -0.24 -13.61
C TRP A 256 -8.84 -1.66 -13.51
N PRO A 257 -8.04 -2.72 -13.31
CA PRO A 257 -8.54 -4.09 -13.30
C PRO A 257 -9.34 -4.36 -12.03
N MET A 258 -10.41 -5.16 -12.13
CA MET A 258 -11.21 -5.60 -11.00
C MET A 258 -11.73 -7.00 -11.23
N LEU A 259 -11.93 -7.74 -10.14
CA LEU A 259 -12.62 -9.02 -10.18
C LEU A 259 -14.10 -8.81 -9.94
N HIS A 260 -14.91 -9.39 -10.83
CA HIS A 260 -16.35 -9.46 -10.67
C HIS A 260 -16.80 -10.90 -10.72
N ILE A 261 -17.64 -11.31 -9.77
CA ILE A 261 -18.23 -12.65 -9.79
C ILE A 261 -19.62 -12.56 -10.41
N GLU A 262 -19.84 -13.30 -11.49
CA GLU A 262 -21.19 -13.41 -12.04
C GLU A 262 -22.09 -14.11 -11.03
N SER A 263 -23.21 -13.47 -10.68
CA SER A 263 -24.26 -14.10 -9.90
C SER A 263 -24.64 -15.42 -10.58
N GLN A 264 -24.44 -16.54 -9.88
CA GLN A 264 -25.09 -17.77 -10.27
C GLN A 264 -26.59 -17.52 -10.15
N LYS A 265 -27.27 -17.40 -11.28
CA LYS A 265 -28.74 -17.45 -11.29
C LYS A 265 -29.11 -18.72 -10.53
N ALA A 266 -29.79 -18.58 -9.40
CA ALA A 266 -30.41 -19.69 -8.71
C ALA A 266 -31.33 -20.37 -9.74
N SER A 267 -30.95 -21.58 -10.16
CA SER A 267 -31.80 -22.48 -10.95
C SER A 267 -32.73 -23.23 -10.01
#